data_AF-T0LAZ7-F1
#
_entry.id   AF-T0LAZ7-F1
#
_cell.length_a   1.000
_cell.length_b   1.000
_cell.length_c   1.000
_cell.angle_alpha   90.00
_cell.angle_beta   90.00
_cell.angle_gamma   90.00
#
_symmetry.space_group_name_H-M   'P 1'
#
loop_
_entity.id
_entity.type
_entity.pdbx_description
1 polymer ?
#
loop_
_entity_poly.entity_id
_entity_poly.type
_entity_poly.pdbx_seq_one_letter_code
_entity_poly.pdbx_strand_id
1 'polypeptide(L)'
;MPLQKEIIDNSEGNKLVSFLNSTLKENANTNLDIATAFFNIEAFAMIKDNLHGFTRFRLLLGKTPEIQNEKTLGDVLLEEIRKEVEGFDLTREADSTVRLFIKFLGRENVEVRLFEKFLHGKAYIFDDRIVIGSSNFTAAGLTRYGELNTWQQQSQAVYTRKEWFEKFWSESVDFKDDLIRLLEDSRFGSKEYSPYEIYIKSLYELQKDDIKEEQKGEKDKPRGLPETKVNLAQFQEDAIARIWTRMKKYGGCIVADSVGLGKTWIAKKILEQIGYYERKNILVVCPAQLREMWRSELKKIDTKENILSQEDLASESYLRKGEENSGWKDG
;
A
#
# COMPACT_ATOMS: atom_id res chain seq x y z
N MET A 1 -31.12 21.84 -32.02
CA MET A 1 -30.56 20.91 -31.03
C MET A 1 -31.59 19.82 -30.79
N PRO A 2 -31.20 18.53 -30.68
CA PRO A 2 -32.12 17.51 -30.20
C PRO A 2 -32.61 17.90 -28.80
N LEU A 3 -33.88 17.66 -28.50
CA LEU A 3 -34.46 17.86 -27.17
C LEU A 3 -33.68 17.03 -26.16
N GLN A 4 -33.09 17.70 -25.17
CA GLN A 4 -32.40 17.03 -24.06
C GLN A 4 -33.44 16.23 -23.28
N LYS A 5 -33.23 14.93 -23.15
CA LYS A 5 -34.12 14.07 -22.34
C LYS A 5 -34.09 14.58 -20.89
N GLU A 6 -35.25 14.71 -20.27
CA GLU A 6 -35.35 15.14 -18.86
C GLU A 6 -34.72 14.12 -17.90
N ILE A 7 -34.65 12.85 -18.31
CA ILE A 7 -34.04 11.74 -17.57
C ILE A 7 -32.65 11.46 -18.14
N ILE A 8 -31.67 11.32 -17.24
CA ILE A 8 -30.29 10.94 -17.54
C ILE A 8 -30.00 9.63 -16.78
N ASP A 9 -29.88 8.55 -17.54
CA ASP A 9 -29.79 7.16 -17.05
C ASP A 9 -28.50 6.44 -17.44
N ASN A 10 -27.56 7.19 -18.05
CA ASN A 10 -26.32 6.67 -18.61
C ASN A 10 -26.51 5.59 -19.69
N SER A 11 -27.64 5.59 -20.38
CA SER A 11 -27.80 4.85 -21.63
C SER A 11 -26.93 5.43 -22.77
N GLU A 12 -26.80 4.69 -23.87
CA GLU A 12 -26.04 5.16 -25.03
C GLU A 12 -26.55 6.51 -25.54
N GLY A 13 -25.64 7.48 -25.65
CA GLY A 13 -25.96 8.86 -26.03
C GLY A 13 -26.64 9.70 -24.95
N ASN A 14 -26.87 9.19 -23.74
CA ASN A 14 -27.55 9.88 -22.63
C ASN A 14 -26.79 9.75 -21.30
N LYS A 15 -25.48 10.01 -21.33
CA LYS A 15 -24.62 9.92 -20.15
C LYS A 15 -24.56 11.25 -19.39
N LEU A 16 -24.49 11.16 -18.06
CA LEU A 16 -24.31 12.31 -17.20
C LEU A 16 -23.00 13.04 -17.49
N VAL A 17 -21.91 12.32 -17.74
CA VAL A 17 -20.64 12.95 -18.18
C VAL A 17 -20.80 13.80 -19.43
N SER A 18 -21.60 13.36 -20.41
CA SER A 18 -21.85 14.11 -21.65
C SER A 18 -22.69 15.36 -21.37
N PHE A 19 -23.67 15.26 -20.47
CA PHE A 19 -24.48 16.39 -20.04
C PHE A 19 -23.64 17.45 -19.30
N LEU A 20 -22.79 17.03 -18.35
CA LEU A 20 -21.93 17.92 -17.58
C LEU A 20 -20.93 18.65 -18.50
N ASN A 21 -20.24 17.92 -19.38
CA ASN A 21 -19.30 18.50 -20.32
C ASN A 21 -19.97 19.49 -21.29
N SER A 22 -21.15 19.16 -21.81
CA SER A 22 -21.90 20.08 -22.68
C SER A 22 -22.32 21.35 -21.94
N THR A 23 -22.84 21.20 -20.71
CA THR A 23 -23.27 22.35 -19.87
C THR A 23 -22.08 23.25 -19.50
N LEU A 24 -20.95 22.66 -19.09
CA LEU A 24 -19.72 23.39 -18.79
C LEU A 24 -19.20 24.16 -20.00
N LYS A 25 -19.33 23.59 -21.21
CA LYS A 25 -18.90 24.22 -22.45
C LYS A 25 -19.83 25.35 -22.89
N GLU A 26 -21.13 25.21 -22.69
CA GLU A 26 -22.15 26.23 -23.01
C GLU A 26 -22.07 27.44 -22.07
N ASN A 27 -21.83 27.20 -20.79
CA ASN A 27 -21.92 28.22 -19.74
C ASN A 27 -20.54 28.58 -19.17
N ALA A 28 -19.71 29.22 -19.99
CA ALA A 28 -18.50 29.87 -19.50
C ALA A 28 -18.88 30.94 -18.46
N ASN A 29 -18.22 30.89 -17.30
CA ASN A 29 -18.36 31.74 -16.11
C ASN A 29 -19.51 31.41 -15.15
N THR A 30 -19.98 30.15 -15.11
CA THR A 30 -21.01 29.73 -14.14
C THR A 30 -20.44 29.35 -12.76
N ASN A 31 -21.27 29.38 -11.72
CA ASN A 31 -21.02 28.70 -10.45
C ASN A 31 -21.45 27.24 -10.54
N LEU A 32 -20.58 26.31 -10.16
CA LEU A 32 -20.86 24.89 -10.09
C LEU A 32 -20.76 24.40 -8.65
N ASP A 33 -21.88 23.98 -8.09
CA ASP A 33 -21.93 23.34 -6.79
C ASP A 33 -22.25 21.84 -6.98
N ILE A 34 -21.39 20.97 -6.47
CA ILE A 34 -21.58 19.52 -6.51
C ILE A 34 -21.75 19.02 -5.08
N ALA A 35 -22.85 18.34 -4.81
CA ALA A 35 -23.04 17.56 -3.58
C ALA A 35 -23.01 16.08 -3.91
N THR A 36 -22.20 15.30 -3.19
CA THR A 36 -22.05 13.87 -3.45
C THR A 36 -21.63 13.11 -2.19
N ALA A 37 -21.94 11.81 -2.14
CA ALA A 37 -21.48 10.96 -1.03
C ALA A 37 -20.11 10.33 -1.33
N PHE A 38 -19.83 10.04 -2.60
CA PHE A 38 -18.57 9.44 -3.04
C PHE A 38 -17.97 10.23 -4.19
N PHE A 39 -16.65 10.33 -4.19
CA PHE A 39 -15.86 11.04 -5.19
C PHE A 39 -14.64 10.20 -5.57
N ASN A 40 -14.26 10.23 -6.85
CA ASN A 40 -13.03 9.61 -7.33
C ASN A 40 -12.34 10.49 -8.39
N ILE A 41 -11.03 10.39 -8.52
CA ILE A 41 -10.21 11.24 -9.40
C ILE A 41 -10.55 10.99 -10.88
N GLU A 42 -10.93 9.77 -11.24
CA GLU A 42 -11.37 9.46 -12.60
C GLU A 42 -12.58 10.30 -13.04
N ALA A 43 -13.53 10.58 -12.15
CA ALA A 43 -14.66 11.47 -12.47
C ALA A 43 -14.23 12.89 -12.81
N PHE A 44 -13.25 13.42 -12.06
CA PHE A 44 -12.62 14.69 -12.40
C PHE A 44 -11.94 14.59 -13.77
N ALA A 45 -11.20 13.51 -14.03
CA ALA A 45 -10.50 13.30 -15.31
C ALA A 45 -11.45 13.33 -16.52
N MET A 46 -12.69 12.87 -16.34
CA MET A 46 -13.73 12.86 -17.38
C MET A 46 -14.30 14.24 -17.73
N ILE A 47 -14.15 15.25 -16.85
CA ILE A 47 -14.68 16.60 -17.08
C ILE A 47 -13.62 17.71 -17.05
N LYS A 48 -12.36 17.39 -16.73
CA LYS A 48 -11.26 18.35 -16.51
C LYS A 48 -11.08 19.35 -17.65
N ASP A 49 -11.26 18.92 -18.90
CA ASP A 49 -11.04 19.75 -20.10
C ASP A 49 -12.10 20.83 -20.29
N ASN A 50 -13.25 20.72 -19.61
CA ASN A 50 -14.29 21.74 -19.60
C ASN A 50 -14.41 22.46 -18.25
N LEU A 51 -13.57 22.11 -17.26
CA LEU A 51 -13.43 22.83 -15.98
C LEU A 51 -12.49 24.04 -16.11
N HIS A 52 -12.69 24.82 -17.16
CA HIS A 52 -11.98 26.07 -17.41
C HIS A 52 -12.99 27.19 -17.53
N GLY A 53 -12.85 28.22 -16.70
CA GLY A 53 -13.72 29.39 -16.72
C GLY A 53 -15.03 29.25 -15.95
N PHE A 54 -15.07 28.55 -14.81
CA PHE A 54 -16.16 28.74 -13.83
C PHE A 54 -15.84 29.94 -12.93
N THR A 55 -16.88 30.62 -12.44
CA THR A 55 -16.72 31.69 -11.44
C THR A 55 -16.34 31.10 -10.09
N ARG A 56 -17.04 30.03 -9.68
CA ARG A 56 -16.79 29.30 -8.43
C ARG A 56 -17.14 27.83 -8.58
N PHE A 57 -16.35 26.97 -7.95
CA PHE A 57 -16.61 25.54 -7.85
C PHE A 57 -16.64 25.13 -6.37
N ARG A 58 -17.71 24.45 -5.95
CA ARG A 58 -17.84 23.94 -4.59
C ARG A 58 -18.14 22.45 -4.62
N LEU A 59 -17.32 21.66 -3.94
CA LEU A 59 -17.54 20.23 -3.75
C LEU A 59 -17.90 19.96 -2.29
N LEU A 60 -19.13 19.49 -2.08
CA LEU A 60 -19.64 19.07 -0.78
C LEU A 60 -19.67 17.54 -0.73
N LEU A 61 -18.85 16.98 0.15
CA LEU A 61 -18.75 15.55 0.40
C LEU A 61 -19.60 15.17 1.63
N GLY A 62 -20.42 14.13 1.50
CA GLY A 62 -21.35 13.67 2.53
C GLY A 62 -21.10 12.26 3.04
N LYS A 63 -21.72 11.91 4.18
CA LYS A 63 -21.64 10.56 4.79
C LYS A 63 -22.79 9.65 4.36
N THR A 64 -22.50 8.35 4.14
CA THR A 64 -23.52 7.28 4.12
C THR A 64 -23.63 6.57 5.48
N PRO A 65 -24.80 5.98 5.83
CA PRO A 65 -25.01 5.32 7.12
C PRO A 65 -24.16 4.06 7.30
N GLU A 66 -23.66 3.46 6.20
CA GLU A 66 -22.84 2.24 6.25
C GLU A 66 -21.43 2.51 6.81
N ILE A 67 -21.01 3.78 6.88
CA ILE A 67 -19.72 4.18 7.44
C ILE A 67 -19.84 4.23 8.98
N GLN A 68 -19.95 3.05 9.60
CA GLN A 68 -20.05 2.81 11.06
C GLN A 68 -18.73 2.39 11.73
N ASN A 69 -17.58 2.73 11.14
CA ASN A 69 -16.29 2.44 11.78
C ASN A 69 -15.94 3.50 12.83
N GLU A 70 -15.03 3.16 13.77
CA GLU A 70 -14.41 4.07 14.75
C GLU A 70 -13.63 5.25 14.11
N LYS A 71 -13.57 5.31 12.78
CA LYS A 71 -12.88 6.35 11.99
C LYS A 71 -13.83 7.48 11.58
N THR A 72 -13.31 8.69 11.46
CA THR A 72 -14.09 9.84 10.96
C THR A 72 -14.46 9.62 9.48
N LEU A 73 -15.46 10.34 8.96
CA LEU A 73 -15.77 10.30 7.53
C LEU A 73 -14.59 10.75 6.67
N GLY A 74 -13.86 11.78 7.15
CA GLY A 74 -12.67 12.28 6.49
C GLY A 74 -11.65 11.16 6.31
N ASP A 75 -11.35 10.41 7.37
CA ASP A 75 -10.41 9.27 7.31
C ASP A 75 -10.83 8.23 6.28
N VAL A 76 -12.12 7.90 6.19
CA VAL A 76 -12.63 6.90 5.27
C VAL A 76 -12.51 7.38 3.82
N LEU A 77 -12.91 8.62 3.53
CA LEU A 77 -12.76 9.20 2.20
C LEU A 77 -11.29 9.33 1.79
N LEU A 78 -10.43 9.75 2.73
CA LEU A 78 -8.99 9.80 2.51
C LEU A 78 -8.44 8.40 2.21
N GLU A 79 -8.87 7.36 2.92
CA GLU A 79 -8.46 5.97 2.63
C GLU A 79 -8.95 5.47 1.26
N GLU A 80 -10.17 5.81 0.85
CA GLU A 80 -10.70 5.44 -0.48
C GLU A 80 -9.93 6.11 -1.60
N ILE A 81 -9.70 7.43 -1.49
CA ILE A 81 -8.91 8.18 -2.47
C ILE A 81 -7.45 7.68 -2.47
N ARG A 82 -6.86 7.40 -1.32
CA ARG A 82 -5.53 6.79 -1.23
C ARG A 82 -5.47 5.48 -1.99
N LYS A 83 -6.43 4.58 -1.79
CA LYS A 83 -6.50 3.29 -2.50
C LYS A 83 -6.67 3.46 -4.00
N GLU A 84 -7.49 4.41 -4.46
CA GLU A 84 -7.61 4.73 -5.88
C GLU A 84 -6.26 5.19 -6.45
N VAL A 85 -5.63 6.16 -5.79
CA VAL A 85 -4.34 6.72 -6.20
C VAL A 85 -3.22 5.68 -6.15
N GLU A 86 -3.24 4.74 -5.21
CA GLU A 86 -2.30 3.60 -5.13
C GLU A 86 -2.62 2.48 -6.13
N GLY A 87 -3.83 2.45 -6.68
CA GLY A 87 -4.28 1.48 -7.69
C GLY A 87 -3.93 1.86 -9.13
N PHE A 88 -3.75 3.14 -9.46
CA PHE A 88 -3.36 3.58 -10.81
C PHE A 88 -2.07 2.93 -11.36
N ASP A 89 -1.98 2.80 -12.67
CA ASP A 89 -0.70 2.49 -13.29
C ASP A 89 0.23 3.71 -13.24
N LEU A 90 1.54 3.49 -13.11
CA LEU A 90 2.56 4.53 -13.17
C LEU A 90 2.76 5.03 -14.62
N THR A 91 1.72 5.66 -15.17
CA THR A 91 1.70 6.24 -16.51
C THR A 91 1.81 7.76 -16.44
N ARG A 92 2.26 8.38 -17.54
CA ARG A 92 2.27 9.86 -17.66
C ARG A 92 0.86 10.44 -17.58
N GLU A 93 -0.15 9.71 -18.07
CA GLU A 93 -1.53 10.16 -18.05
C GLU A 93 -2.10 10.23 -16.63
N ALA A 94 -1.88 9.19 -15.81
CA ALA A 94 -2.27 9.18 -14.41
C ALA A 94 -1.57 10.30 -13.62
N ASP A 95 -0.24 10.42 -13.77
CA ASP A 95 0.54 11.50 -13.12
C ASP A 95 0.02 12.89 -13.52
N SER A 96 -0.15 13.13 -14.81
CA SER A 96 -0.68 14.41 -15.29
C SER A 96 -2.08 14.71 -14.75
N THR A 97 -2.93 13.69 -14.62
CA THR A 97 -4.30 13.86 -14.13
C THR A 97 -4.32 14.21 -12.64
N VAL A 98 -3.55 13.51 -11.82
CA VAL A 98 -3.44 13.82 -10.38
C VAL A 98 -2.82 15.21 -10.17
N ARG A 99 -1.75 15.56 -10.89
CA ARG A 99 -1.13 16.90 -10.81
C ARG A 99 -2.10 18.01 -11.24
N LEU A 100 -2.86 17.79 -12.31
CA LEU A 100 -3.89 18.73 -12.74
C LEU A 100 -5.00 18.86 -11.70
N PHE A 101 -5.36 17.78 -11.02
CA PHE A 101 -6.35 17.82 -9.96
C PHE A 101 -5.85 18.59 -8.72
N ILE A 102 -4.62 18.35 -8.27
CA ILE A 102 -3.97 19.13 -7.21
C ILE A 102 -3.96 20.62 -7.57
N LYS A 103 -3.52 20.96 -8.80
CA LYS A 103 -3.49 22.35 -9.28
C LYS A 103 -4.90 22.95 -9.37
N PHE A 104 -5.91 22.16 -9.73
CA PHE A 104 -7.29 22.58 -9.75
C PHE A 104 -7.79 22.90 -8.34
N LEU A 105 -7.58 21.99 -7.38
CA LEU A 105 -7.93 22.20 -5.98
C LEU A 105 -7.28 23.46 -5.43
N GLY A 106 -6.00 23.72 -5.75
CA GLY A 106 -5.27 24.89 -5.28
C GLY A 106 -5.79 26.26 -5.75
N ARG A 107 -6.76 26.34 -6.66
CA ARG A 107 -7.35 27.62 -7.09
C ARG A 107 -8.18 28.25 -5.97
N GLU A 108 -8.17 29.58 -5.85
CA GLU A 108 -8.94 30.30 -4.81
C GLU A 108 -10.45 30.13 -4.96
N ASN A 109 -10.93 29.98 -6.19
CA ASN A 109 -12.35 29.81 -6.49
C ASN A 109 -12.83 28.35 -6.47
N VAL A 110 -12.02 27.44 -5.92
CA VAL A 110 -12.34 26.03 -5.72
C VAL A 110 -12.38 25.76 -4.21
N GLU A 111 -13.53 25.35 -3.71
CA GLU A 111 -13.74 25.02 -2.29
C GLU A 111 -14.18 23.57 -2.16
N VAL A 112 -13.66 22.86 -1.16
CA VAL A 112 -14.06 21.49 -0.85
C VAL A 112 -14.38 21.42 0.64
N ARG A 113 -15.58 20.92 0.95
CA ARG A 113 -16.02 20.76 2.33
C ARG A 113 -16.58 19.38 2.59
N LEU A 114 -16.48 18.97 3.84
CA LEU A 114 -16.95 17.70 4.35
C LEU A 114 -18.11 17.90 5.34
N PHE A 115 -19.24 17.28 5.04
CA PHE A 115 -20.37 17.22 5.96
C PHE A 115 -20.37 15.87 6.68
N GLU A 116 -20.01 15.89 7.96
CA GLU A 116 -19.75 14.67 8.75
C GLU A 116 -21.02 13.89 9.14
N LYS A 117 -22.19 14.52 9.03
CA LYS A 117 -23.49 13.87 9.26
C LYS A 117 -24.01 13.25 7.95
N PHE A 118 -25.15 12.56 8.03
CA PHE A 118 -25.76 11.91 6.86
C PHE A 118 -26.10 12.91 5.75
N LEU A 119 -25.49 12.72 4.58
CA LEU A 119 -25.81 13.41 3.34
C LEU A 119 -25.59 12.45 2.18
N HIS A 120 -26.68 11.91 1.67
CA HIS A 120 -26.69 10.97 0.55
C HIS A 120 -27.26 11.56 -0.75
N GLY A 121 -27.65 12.83 -0.74
CA GLY A 121 -28.16 13.52 -1.93
C GLY A 121 -27.04 13.74 -2.95
N LYS A 122 -27.35 13.56 -4.23
CA LYS A 122 -26.44 13.91 -5.33
C LYS A 122 -27.07 15.00 -6.17
N ALA A 123 -26.33 16.09 -6.28
CA ALA A 123 -26.77 17.25 -7.03
C ALA A 123 -25.59 17.89 -7.75
N TYR A 124 -25.82 18.31 -8.99
CA TYR A 124 -24.90 19.10 -9.81
C TYR A 124 -25.61 20.39 -10.18
N ILE A 125 -25.28 21.48 -9.51
CA ILE A 125 -26.05 22.73 -9.51
C ILE A 125 -25.27 23.81 -10.24
N PHE A 126 -25.71 24.12 -11.46
CA PHE A 126 -25.26 25.27 -12.24
C PHE A 126 -26.17 26.47 -11.95
N ASP A 127 -25.83 27.66 -12.46
CA ASP A 127 -26.68 28.83 -12.27
C ASP A 127 -28.02 28.74 -13.02
N ASP A 128 -28.05 28.08 -14.17
CA ASP A 128 -29.19 28.01 -15.08
C ASP A 128 -29.91 26.65 -15.09
N ARG A 129 -29.32 25.62 -14.48
CA ARG A 129 -29.88 24.26 -14.43
C ARG A 129 -29.29 23.44 -13.30
N ILE A 130 -29.97 22.36 -12.96
CA ILE A 130 -29.55 21.42 -11.92
C ILE A 130 -29.80 19.99 -12.37
N VAL A 131 -28.90 19.08 -12.02
CA VAL A 131 -29.15 17.63 -12.07
C VAL A 131 -29.28 17.09 -10.65
N ILE A 132 -30.32 16.32 -10.38
CA ILE A 132 -30.53 15.61 -9.10
C ILE A 132 -30.78 14.13 -9.41
N GLY A 133 -30.18 13.23 -8.63
CA GLY A 133 -30.42 11.81 -8.82
C GLY A 133 -29.59 10.90 -7.93
N SER A 134 -29.30 9.70 -8.44
CA SER A 134 -28.53 8.67 -7.75
C SER A 134 -27.02 8.73 -8.03
N SER A 135 -26.59 9.44 -9.08
CA SER A 135 -25.21 9.41 -9.56
C SER A 135 -24.22 10.18 -8.66
N ASN A 136 -23.35 9.45 -7.97
CA ASN A 136 -22.18 10.03 -7.31
C ASN A 136 -21.21 10.66 -8.32
N PHE A 137 -20.35 11.55 -7.84
CA PHE A 137 -19.30 12.15 -8.67
C PHE A 137 -18.11 11.19 -8.78
N THR A 138 -18.38 10.00 -9.31
CA THR A 138 -17.44 8.92 -9.58
C THR A 138 -17.54 8.51 -11.05
N ALA A 139 -16.48 7.93 -11.62
CA ALA A 139 -16.50 7.44 -13.01
C ALA A 139 -17.71 6.53 -13.29
N ALA A 140 -18.02 5.62 -12.35
CA ALA A 140 -19.19 4.77 -12.43
C ALA A 140 -20.50 5.57 -12.35
N GLY A 141 -20.65 6.51 -11.40
CA GLY A 141 -21.86 7.32 -11.31
C GLY A 141 -22.14 8.15 -12.56
N LEU A 142 -21.09 8.61 -13.25
CA LEU A 142 -21.22 9.42 -14.46
C LEU A 142 -21.46 8.62 -15.75
N THR A 143 -21.25 7.29 -15.75
CA THR A 143 -21.23 6.49 -16.98
C THR A 143 -21.92 5.13 -16.93
N ARG A 144 -22.17 4.57 -15.74
CA ARG A 144 -22.77 3.24 -15.57
C ARG A 144 -24.27 3.30 -15.82
N TYR A 145 -24.74 2.48 -16.75
CA TYR A 145 -26.16 2.31 -17.04
C TYR A 145 -26.94 1.89 -15.80
N GLY A 146 -28.15 2.46 -15.64
CA GLY A 146 -29.06 2.14 -14.53
C GLY A 146 -29.04 3.15 -13.39
N GLU A 147 -28.20 4.18 -13.47
CA GLU A 147 -28.38 5.38 -12.66
C GLU A 147 -29.69 6.08 -13.05
N LEU A 148 -30.28 6.86 -12.13
CA LEU A 148 -31.47 7.64 -12.41
C LEU A 148 -31.25 9.07 -11.96
N ASN A 149 -31.18 9.97 -12.92
CA ASN A 149 -31.09 11.40 -12.67
C ASN A 149 -32.13 12.14 -13.49
N THR A 150 -32.53 13.29 -12.99
CA THR A 150 -33.33 14.26 -13.73
C THR A 150 -32.63 15.61 -13.75
N TRP A 151 -32.77 16.36 -14.83
CA TRP A 151 -32.33 17.74 -14.88
C TRP A 151 -33.51 18.70 -14.90
N GLN A 152 -33.35 19.86 -14.28
CA GLN A 152 -34.36 20.91 -14.19
C GLN A 152 -33.76 22.29 -14.48
N GLN A 153 -34.61 23.23 -14.84
CA GLN A 153 -34.22 24.59 -15.23
C GLN A 153 -33.87 25.48 -14.02
N GLN A 154 -33.49 26.72 -14.33
CA GLN A 154 -32.91 27.71 -13.43
C GLN A 154 -33.66 27.92 -12.11
N SER A 155 -34.99 27.97 -12.13
CA SER A 155 -35.79 28.20 -10.92
C SER A 155 -35.52 27.14 -9.85
N GLN A 156 -35.43 25.87 -10.26
CA GLN A 156 -35.09 24.77 -9.37
C GLN A 156 -33.63 24.84 -8.92
N ALA A 157 -32.72 25.20 -9.82
CA ALA A 157 -31.29 25.31 -9.49
C ALA A 157 -31.05 26.37 -8.40
N VAL A 158 -31.63 27.56 -8.56
CA VAL A 158 -31.56 28.65 -7.59
C VAL A 158 -32.19 28.25 -6.25
N TYR A 159 -33.37 27.64 -6.28
CA TYR A 159 -34.06 27.17 -5.07
C TYR A 159 -33.24 26.12 -4.32
N THR A 160 -32.79 25.05 -5.01
CA THR A 160 -32.03 23.96 -4.40
C THR A 160 -30.67 24.44 -3.89
N ARG A 161 -29.98 25.35 -4.60
CA ARG A 161 -28.76 25.97 -4.08
C ARG A 161 -29.02 26.67 -2.74
N LYS A 162 -30.00 27.56 -2.71
CA LYS A 162 -30.28 28.41 -1.55
C LYS A 162 -30.83 27.64 -0.35
N GLU A 163 -31.82 26.78 -0.55
CA GLU A 163 -32.58 26.16 0.54
C GLU A 163 -32.00 24.81 0.98
N TRP A 164 -31.25 24.13 0.10
CA TRP A 164 -30.68 22.82 0.39
C TRP A 164 -29.15 22.88 0.47
N PHE A 165 -28.45 23.28 -0.60
CA PHE A 165 -26.98 23.23 -0.64
C PHE A 165 -26.34 24.13 0.43
N GLU A 166 -26.73 25.41 0.52
CA GLU A 166 -26.14 26.35 1.49
C GLU A 166 -26.32 25.90 2.95
N LYS A 167 -27.42 25.22 3.26
CA LYS A 167 -27.65 24.66 4.60
C LYS A 167 -26.54 23.68 4.97
N PHE A 168 -26.33 22.65 4.16
CA PHE A 168 -25.30 21.64 4.41
C PHE A 168 -23.89 22.23 4.30
N TRP A 169 -23.69 23.16 3.36
CA TRP A 169 -22.42 23.86 3.18
C TRP A 169 -22.02 24.65 4.44
N SER A 170 -22.97 25.34 5.07
CA SER A 170 -22.72 26.14 6.28
C SER A 170 -22.38 25.29 7.51
N GLU A 171 -22.88 24.05 7.58
CA GLU A 171 -22.62 23.09 8.67
C GLU A 171 -21.41 22.18 8.39
N SER A 172 -20.76 22.31 7.23
CA SER A 172 -19.65 21.46 6.80
C SER A 172 -18.28 22.07 7.16
N VAL A 173 -17.27 21.22 7.33
CA VAL A 173 -15.90 21.64 7.65
C VAL A 173 -15.05 21.74 6.38
N ASP A 174 -14.04 22.61 6.38
CA ASP A 174 -13.08 22.65 5.26
C ASP A 174 -12.33 21.32 5.16
N PHE A 175 -12.18 20.81 3.95
CA PHE A 175 -11.50 19.54 3.66
C PHE A 175 -10.52 19.66 2.48
N LYS A 176 -10.35 20.87 1.95
CA LYS A 176 -9.56 21.12 0.75
C LYS A 176 -8.09 20.82 0.99
N ASP A 177 -7.54 21.35 2.08
CA ASP A 177 -6.12 21.20 2.39
C ASP A 177 -5.75 19.76 2.73
N ASP A 178 -6.62 19.04 3.45
CA ASP A 178 -6.41 17.62 3.77
C ASP A 178 -6.40 16.76 2.50
N LEU A 179 -7.33 17.03 1.56
CA LEU A 179 -7.36 16.35 0.28
C LEU A 179 -6.11 16.65 -0.56
N ILE A 180 -5.66 17.91 -0.62
CA ILE A 180 -4.42 18.29 -1.32
C ILE A 180 -3.22 17.56 -0.70
N ARG A 181 -3.08 17.59 0.64
CA ARG A 181 -1.98 16.92 1.34
C ARG A 181 -1.92 15.43 1.04
N LEU A 182 -3.07 14.76 1.02
CA LEU A 182 -3.12 13.34 0.67
C LEU A 182 -2.60 13.06 -0.74
N LEU A 183 -3.00 13.87 -1.71
CA LEU A 183 -2.57 13.71 -3.10
C LEU A 183 -1.07 14.03 -3.25
N GLU A 184 -0.58 15.03 -2.51
CA GLU A 184 0.83 15.43 -2.45
C GLU A 184 1.73 14.38 -1.77
N ASP A 185 1.21 13.67 -0.77
CA ASP A 185 1.93 12.57 -0.10
C ASP A 185 1.87 11.25 -0.89
N SER A 186 1.05 11.20 -1.94
CA SER A 186 0.94 10.03 -2.80
C SER A 186 2.14 9.88 -3.74
N ARG A 187 2.24 8.72 -4.39
CA ARG A 187 3.26 8.47 -5.43
C ARG A 187 3.18 9.38 -6.66
N PHE A 188 2.12 10.17 -6.79
CA PHE A 188 1.92 11.17 -7.86
C PHE A 188 2.04 12.61 -7.35
N GLY A 189 2.46 12.80 -6.10
CA GLY A 189 2.67 14.12 -5.51
C GLY A 189 3.78 14.94 -6.18
N SER A 190 3.92 16.19 -5.72
CA SER A 190 4.95 17.12 -6.19
C SER A 190 6.34 16.84 -5.60
N LYS A 191 6.43 16.01 -4.54
CA LYS A 191 7.71 15.69 -3.93
C LYS A 191 8.59 14.87 -4.88
N GLU A 192 9.58 15.53 -5.44
CA GLU A 192 10.64 14.89 -6.20
C GLU A 192 11.67 14.30 -5.25
N TYR A 193 12.01 13.03 -5.44
CA TYR A 193 13.08 12.35 -4.72
C TYR A 193 14.33 12.33 -5.59
N SER A 194 15.47 12.66 -5.00
CA SER A 194 16.74 12.58 -5.69
C SER A 194 17.08 11.13 -6.09
N PRO A 195 17.85 10.91 -7.16
CA PRO A 195 18.32 9.57 -7.52
C PRO A 195 19.04 8.86 -6.35
N TYR A 196 19.71 9.62 -5.49
CA TYR A 196 20.35 9.10 -4.29
C TYR A 196 19.36 8.59 -3.23
N GLU A 197 18.28 9.34 -2.96
CA GLU A 197 17.24 8.90 -2.02
C GLU A 197 16.51 7.65 -2.53
N ILE A 198 16.20 7.59 -3.83
CA ILE A 198 15.64 6.40 -4.45
C ILE A 198 16.61 5.22 -4.30
N TYR A 199 17.88 5.42 -4.64
CA TYR A 199 18.91 4.39 -4.51
C TYR A 199 19.02 3.86 -3.08
N ILE A 200 19.12 4.74 -2.09
CA ILE A 200 19.29 4.32 -0.69
C ILE A 200 18.03 3.67 -0.14
N LYS A 201 16.85 4.13 -0.55
CA LYS A 201 15.57 3.51 -0.19
C LYS A 201 15.45 2.12 -0.82
N SER A 202 15.85 1.93 -2.07
CA SER A 202 15.87 0.61 -2.72
C SER A 202 16.83 -0.36 -2.01
N LEU A 203 18.04 0.10 -1.65
CA LEU A 203 18.98 -0.71 -0.87
C LEU A 203 18.42 -1.07 0.51
N TYR A 204 17.81 -0.11 1.19
CA TYR A 204 17.14 -0.35 2.46
C TYR A 204 16.03 -1.39 2.31
N GLU A 205 15.13 -1.26 1.33
CA GLU A 205 14.04 -2.23 1.14
C GLU A 205 14.56 -3.64 0.80
N LEU A 206 15.70 -3.74 0.12
CA LEU A 206 16.37 -5.02 -0.18
C LEU A 206 17.01 -5.66 1.06
N GLN A 207 17.57 -4.86 1.97
CA GLN A 207 18.34 -5.33 3.13
C GLN A 207 17.62 -5.20 4.47
N LYS A 208 16.45 -4.56 4.53
CA LYS A 208 15.76 -4.22 5.80
C LYS A 208 15.54 -5.41 6.71
N ASP A 209 15.29 -6.59 6.15
CA ASP A 209 15.03 -7.79 6.94
C ASP A 209 16.34 -8.32 7.57
N ASP A 210 17.45 -8.23 6.83
CA ASP A 210 18.78 -8.58 7.31
C ASP A 210 19.24 -7.60 8.40
N ILE A 211 19.03 -6.29 8.19
CA ILE A 211 19.33 -5.23 9.19
C ILE A 211 18.50 -5.43 10.47
N LYS A 212 17.21 -5.75 10.33
CA LYS A 212 16.33 -6.00 11.49
C LYS A 212 16.76 -7.24 12.26
N GLU A 213 17.20 -8.29 11.58
CA GLU A 213 17.67 -9.52 12.21
C GLU A 213 18.99 -9.30 12.95
N GLU A 214 19.93 -8.54 12.38
CA GLU A 214 21.18 -8.13 13.02
C GLU A 214 20.91 -7.36 14.33
N GLN A 215 20.01 -6.37 14.28
CA GLN A 215 19.61 -5.58 15.45
C GLN A 215 18.90 -6.41 16.54
N LYS A 216 18.21 -7.49 16.17
CA LYS A 216 17.65 -8.44 17.16
C LYS A 216 18.74 -9.22 17.87
N GLY A 217 19.75 -9.70 17.13
CA GLY A 217 20.88 -10.44 17.72
C GLY A 217 21.61 -9.66 18.82
N GLU A 218 21.68 -8.33 18.69
CA GLU A 218 22.26 -7.46 19.73
C GLU A 218 21.34 -7.25 20.96
N LYS A 219 20.03 -7.14 20.75
CA LYS A 219 19.04 -6.80 21.79
C LYS A 219 18.47 -8.01 22.54
N ASP A 220 18.32 -9.14 21.85
CA ASP A 220 17.72 -10.38 22.37
C ASP A 220 18.77 -11.35 22.92
N LYS A 221 19.95 -10.87 23.35
CA LYS A 221 20.92 -11.72 24.06
C LYS A 221 20.21 -12.39 25.24
N PRO A 222 20.10 -13.72 25.26
CA PRO A 222 19.28 -14.40 26.26
C PRO A 222 19.84 -14.14 27.66
N ARG A 223 19.07 -13.41 28.48
CA ARG A 223 19.43 -13.14 29.86
C ARG A 223 19.41 -14.46 30.65
N GLY A 224 20.54 -14.83 31.24
CA GLY A 224 20.68 -16.04 32.06
C GLY A 224 21.18 -17.29 31.33
N LEU A 225 21.46 -17.21 30.02
CA LEU A 225 22.19 -18.24 29.29
C LEU A 225 23.70 -17.90 29.24
N PRO A 226 24.60 -18.91 29.21
CA PRO A 226 26.03 -18.67 29.06
C PRO A 226 26.33 -17.88 27.78
N GLU A 227 27.37 -17.03 27.85
CA GLU A 227 27.86 -16.32 26.67
C GLU A 227 28.25 -17.29 25.56
N THR A 228 28.07 -16.86 24.31
CA THR A 228 28.45 -17.62 23.11
C THR A 228 29.92 -18.04 23.20
N LYS A 229 30.20 -19.30 22.84
CA LYS A 229 31.56 -19.83 22.74
C LYS A 229 32.18 -19.56 21.37
N VAL A 230 31.45 -18.86 20.50
CA VAL A 230 31.83 -18.57 19.11
C VAL A 230 31.91 -17.07 18.92
N ASN A 231 33.14 -16.55 18.98
CA ASN A 231 33.42 -15.15 18.66
C ASN A 231 33.64 -15.00 17.15
N LEU A 232 32.83 -14.15 16.54
CA LEU A 232 32.84 -13.89 15.11
C LEU A 232 33.45 -12.51 14.82
N ALA A 233 34.09 -12.37 13.64
CA ALA A 233 34.41 -11.06 13.11
C ALA A 233 33.13 -10.36 12.63
N GLN A 234 33.13 -9.02 12.54
CA GLN A 234 31.93 -8.24 12.18
C GLN A 234 31.27 -8.74 10.87
N PHE A 235 32.06 -8.95 9.82
CA PHE A 235 31.54 -9.46 8.54
C PHE A 235 30.90 -10.86 8.64
N GLN A 236 31.25 -11.66 9.65
CA GLN A 236 30.66 -12.97 9.91
C GLN A 236 29.34 -12.83 10.68
N GLU A 237 29.22 -11.88 11.60
CA GLU A 237 27.94 -11.57 12.26
C GLU A 237 26.91 -11.10 11.22
N ASP A 238 27.31 -10.25 10.27
CA ASP A 238 26.46 -9.85 9.12
C ASP A 238 26.01 -11.07 8.30
N ALA A 239 26.91 -12.04 8.11
CA ALA A 239 26.59 -13.28 7.40
C ALA A 239 25.55 -14.12 8.16
N ILE A 240 25.64 -14.17 9.50
CA ILE A 240 24.67 -14.87 10.35
C ILE A 240 23.27 -14.27 10.23
N ALA A 241 23.14 -12.94 10.26
CA ALA A 241 21.86 -12.27 10.07
C ALA A 241 21.22 -12.65 8.72
N ARG A 242 22.01 -12.60 7.63
CA ARG A 242 21.54 -13.00 6.30
C ARG A 242 21.11 -14.46 6.26
N ILE A 243 21.89 -15.36 6.86
CA ILE A 243 21.57 -16.79 6.91
C ILE A 243 20.23 -17.01 7.61
N TRP A 244 19.99 -16.37 8.76
CA TRP A 244 18.73 -16.49 9.46
C TRP A 244 17.54 -15.99 8.65
N THR A 245 17.66 -14.84 7.98
CA THR A 245 16.60 -14.35 7.09
C THR A 245 16.32 -15.34 5.95
N ARG A 246 17.36 -15.92 5.33
CA ARG A 246 17.18 -16.90 4.24
C ARG A 246 16.63 -18.23 4.73
N MET A 247 17.06 -18.73 5.89
CA MET A 247 16.49 -19.91 6.55
C MET A 247 14.99 -19.71 6.84
N LYS A 248 14.59 -18.54 7.37
CA LYS A 248 13.17 -18.22 7.63
C LYS A 248 12.35 -18.11 6.34
N LYS A 249 12.91 -17.52 5.29
CA LYS A 249 12.20 -17.26 4.03
C LYS A 249 12.12 -18.47 3.10
N TYR A 250 13.17 -19.29 3.05
CA TYR A 250 13.32 -20.35 2.05
C TYR A 250 13.51 -21.75 2.65
N GLY A 251 13.63 -21.87 3.98
CA GLY A 251 13.87 -23.15 4.66
C GLY A 251 15.31 -23.66 4.55
N GLY A 252 16.21 -22.91 3.90
CA GLY A 252 17.60 -23.31 3.66
C GLY A 252 18.45 -22.16 3.12
N CYS A 253 19.77 -22.31 3.16
CA CYS A 253 20.71 -21.37 2.53
C CYS A 253 22.00 -22.08 2.10
N ILE A 254 22.75 -21.44 1.20
CA ILE A 254 24.08 -21.86 0.78
C ILE A 254 25.06 -20.73 1.10
N VAL A 255 26.14 -21.05 1.82
CA VAL A 255 27.21 -20.11 2.12
C VAL A 255 28.39 -20.39 1.18
N ALA A 256 28.67 -19.46 0.27
CA ALA A 256 29.64 -19.62 -0.82
C ALA A 256 30.83 -18.65 -0.70
N ASP A 257 31.40 -18.53 0.50
CA ASP A 257 32.57 -17.67 0.71
C ASP A 257 33.86 -18.28 0.13
N SER A 258 34.84 -17.45 -0.20
CA SER A 258 36.19 -17.90 -0.58
C SER A 258 36.86 -18.76 0.51
N VAL A 259 37.87 -19.52 0.12
CA VAL A 259 38.64 -20.39 1.03
C VAL A 259 39.30 -19.53 2.12
N GLY A 260 39.23 -19.98 3.38
CA GLY A 260 39.88 -19.28 4.52
C GLY A 260 39.05 -18.18 5.19
N LEU A 261 37.88 -17.80 4.66
CA LEU A 261 37.07 -16.69 5.21
C LEU A 261 36.19 -17.06 6.42
N GLY A 262 36.29 -18.31 6.92
CA GLY A 262 35.62 -18.72 8.16
C GLY A 262 34.23 -19.33 8.02
N LYS A 263 33.93 -20.02 6.91
CA LYS A 263 32.70 -20.83 6.76
C LYS A 263 32.45 -21.79 7.93
N THR A 264 33.51 -22.38 8.48
CA THR A 264 33.43 -23.24 9.68
C THR A 264 32.92 -22.47 10.90
N TRP A 265 33.38 -21.22 11.09
CA TRP A 265 32.96 -20.36 12.19
C TRP A 265 31.49 -19.94 12.05
N ILE A 266 31.08 -19.57 10.84
CA ILE A 266 29.68 -19.26 10.52
C ILE A 266 28.78 -20.46 10.83
N ALA A 267 29.14 -21.64 10.30
CA ALA A 267 28.39 -22.87 10.55
C ALA A 267 28.34 -23.24 12.04
N LYS A 268 29.46 -23.09 12.76
CA LYS A 268 29.54 -23.34 14.20
C LYS A 268 28.61 -22.44 15.01
N LYS A 269 28.50 -21.16 14.67
CA LYS A 269 27.57 -20.23 15.33
C LYS A 269 26.11 -20.66 15.14
N ILE A 270 25.75 -21.09 13.94
CA ILE A 270 24.40 -21.60 13.64
C ILE A 270 24.12 -22.88 14.41
N LEU A 271 25.08 -23.81 14.44
CA LEU A 271 24.95 -25.08 15.15
C LEU A 271 24.88 -24.86 16.68
N GLU A 272 25.59 -23.88 17.22
CA GLU A 272 25.47 -23.48 18.63
C GLU A 272 24.06 -22.97 18.91
N GLN A 273 23.52 -22.07 18.06
CA GLN A 273 22.15 -21.59 18.21
C GLN A 273 21.11 -22.72 18.18
N ILE A 274 21.16 -23.59 17.18
CA ILE A 274 20.15 -24.64 16.98
C ILE A 274 20.33 -25.78 17.99
N GLY A 275 21.56 -26.25 18.16
CA GLY A 275 21.87 -27.44 18.94
C GLY A 275 21.96 -27.18 20.44
N TYR A 276 22.57 -26.07 20.85
CA TYR A 276 22.79 -25.76 22.26
C TYR A 276 21.66 -24.90 22.84
N TYR A 277 21.39 -23.73 22.23
CA TYR A 277 20.40 -22.80 22.78
C TYR A 277 18.95 -23.25 22.53
N GLU A 278 18.63 -23.71 21.32
CA GLU A 278 17.27 -24.19 20.98
C GLU A 278 17.04 -25.67 21.27
N ARG A 279 18.09 -26.43 21.61
CA ARG A 279 18.06 -27.87 21.89
C ARG A 279 17.42 -28.72 20.79
N LYS A 280 17.56 -28.30 19.53
CA LYS A 280 17.10 -29.05 18.35
C LYS A 280 18.13 -30.07 17.89
N ASN A 281 17.67 -31.08 17.16
CA ASN A 281 18.56 -32.05 16.55
C ASN A 281 19.33 -31.41 15.38
N ILE A 282 20.63 -31.65 15.35
CA ILE A 282 21.53 -31.24 14.26
C ILE A 282 22.13 -32.49 13.61
N LEU A 283 22.48 -32.39 12.33
CA LEU A 283 23.22 -33.40 11.58
C LEU A 283 24.26 -32.69 10.71
N VAL A 284 25.53 -33.05 10.86
CA VAL A 284 26.62 -32.53 10.04
C VAL A 284 27.01 -33.59 9.01
N VAL A 285 26.96 -33.22 7.73
CA VAL A 285 27.40 -34.07 6.62
C VAL A 285 28.68 -33.46 6.02
N CYS A 286 29.76 -34.22 5.98
CA CYS A 286 31.06 -33.73 5.49
C CYS A 286 31.88 -34.82 4.81
N PRO A 287 32.90 -34.50 3.99
CA PRO A 287 33.86 -35.49 3.52
C PRO A 287 34.52 -36.24 4.68
N ALA A 288 34.81 -37.53 4.51
CA ALA A 288 35.38 -38.37 5.57
C ALA A 288 36.63 -37.76 6.24
N GLN A 289 37.46 -37.02 5.49
CA GLN A 289 38.68 -36.41 6.02
C GLN A 289 38.41 -35.28 7.03
N LEU A 290 37.22 -34.66 6.99
CA LEU A 290 36.86 -33.55 7.89
C LEU A 290 36.11 -34.01 9.15
N ARG A 291 35.84 -35.32 9.29
CA ARG A 291 35.01 -35.86 10.38
C ARG A 291 35.57 -35.55 11.77
N GLU A 292 36.86 -35.80 11.99
CA GLU A 292 37.49 -35.55 13.29
C GLU A 292 37.58 -34.04 13.61
N MET A 293 37.74 -33.20 12.58
CA MET A 293 37.68 -31.75 12.75
C MET A 293 36.29 -31.32 13.24
N TRP A 294 35.22 -31.75 12.58
CA TRP A 294 33.85 -31.42 12.98
C TRP A 294 33.49 -31.99 14.35
N ARG A 295 33.98 -33.19 14.69
CA ARG A 295 33.83 -33.75 16.05
C ARG A 295 34.43 -32.82 17.10
N SER A 296 35.65 -32.34 16.87
CA SER A 296 36.30 -31.36 17.75
C SER A 296 35.52 -30.05 17.84
N GLU A 297 35.02 -29.53 16.72
CA GLU A 297 34.26 -28.26 16.71
C GLU A 297 32.90 -28.36 17.40
N LEU A 298 32.14 -29.44 17.20
CA LEU A 298 30.85 -29.67 17.87
C LEU A 298 31.02 -29.83 19.40
N LYS A 299 32.11 -30.49 19.82
CA LYS A 299 32.45 -30.63 21.24
C LYS A 299 32.76 -29.29 21.90
N LYS A 300 33.40 -28.36 21.18
CA LYS A 300 33.70 -27.00 21.70
C LYS A 300 32.44 -26.18 22.00
N ILE A 301 31.31 -26.49 21.35
CA ILE A 301 30.01 -25.79 21.54
C ILE A 301 28.99 -26.64 22.31
N ASP A 302 29.42 -27.73 22.98
CA ASP A 302 28.56 -28.62 23.78
C ASP A 302 27.34 -29.18 23.02
N THR A 303 27.49 -29.47 21.74
CA THR A 303 26.43 -30.07 20.91
C THR A 303 26.67 -31.55 20.65
N LYS A 304 25.60 -32.30 20.33
CA LYS A 304 25.69 -33.74 20.02
C LYS A 304 26.54 -33.98 18.77
N GLU A 305 27.37 -35.02 18.80
CA GLU A 305 28.30 -35.40 17.72
C GLU A 305 27.62 -36.18 16.57
N ASN A 306 26.50 -35.67 16.07
CA ASN A 306 25.76 -36.30 14.97
C ASN A 306 26.44 -35.98 13.63
N ILE A 307 27.38 -36.82 13.20
CA ILE A 307 28.18 -36.60 11.98
C ILE A 307 28.11 -37.80 11.04
N LEU A 308 27.77 -37.55 9.78
CA LEU A 308 27.85 -38.52 8.69
C LEU A 308 28.89 -38.09 7.65
N SER A 309 29.58 -39.07 7.07
CA SER A 309 30.41 -38.80 5.90
C SER A 309 29.56 -38.76 4.63
N GLN A 310 30.03 -38.08 3.58
CA GLN A 310 29.39 -38.14 2.26
C GLN A 310 29.38 -39.57 1.71
N GLU A 311 30.44 -40.33 1.99
CA GLU A 311 30.59 -41.73 1.64
C GLU A 311 29.56 -42.62 2.39
N ASP A 312 29.21 -42.28 3.63
CA ASP A 312 28.16 -42.99 4.37
C ASP A 312 26.78 -42.81 3.72
N LEU A 313 26.49 -41.60 3.21
CA LEU A 313 25.25 -41.31 2.51
C LEU A 313 25.16 -41.98 1.13
N ALA A 314 26.30 -42.25 0.49
CA ALA A 314 26.35 -42.95 -0.79
C ALA A 314 26.16 -44.47 -0.66
N SER A 315 26.12 -45.01 0.56
CA SER A 315 25.97 -46.44 0.81
C SER A 315 24.50 -46.87 0.85
N GLU A 316 24.20 -48.11 0.45
CA GLU A 316 22.84 -48.67 0.48
C GLU A 316 22.22 -48.74 1.89
N SER A 317 23.04 -48.58 2.93
CA SER A 317 22.63 -48.60 4.35
C SER A 317 22.50 -47.21 4.98
N TYR A 318 22.43 -46.14 4.17
CA TYR A 318 22.48 -44.76 4.66
C TYR A 318 21.38 -44.41 5.69
N LEU A 319 20.16 -44.93 5.54
CA LEU A 319 19.06 -44.68 6.48
C LEU A 319 19.39 -45.21 7.87
N ARG A 320 19.79 -46.48 7.95
CA ARG A 320 20.20 -47.13 9.21
C ARG A 320 21.37 -46.39 9.87
N LYS A 321 22.38 -46.00 9.08
CA LYS A 321 23.51 -45.20 9.58
C LYS A 321 23.07 -43.82 10.09
N GLY A 322 22.08 -43.22 9.44
CA GLY A 322 21.46 -41.96 9.86
C GLY A 322 20.73 -42.08 11.20
N GLU A 323 19.93 -43.12 11.39
CA GLU A 323 19.25 -43.43 12.66
C GLU A 323 20.25 -43.67 13.79
N GLU A 324 21.28 -44.48 13.55
CA GLU A 324 22.32 -44.81 14.53
C GLU A 324 23.11 -43.57 14.99
N ASN A 325 23.40 -42.61 14.07
CA ASN A 325 24.17 -41.41 14.38
C ASN A 325 23.34 -40.22 14.87
N SER A 326 22.06 -40.13 14.49
CA SER A 326 21.19 -39.00 14.89
C SER A 326 20.37 -39.30 16.15
N GLY A 327 20.21 -40.59 16.49
CA GLY A 327 19.29 -41.04 17.53
C GLY A 327 17.81 -40.88 17.15
N TRP A 328 17.52 -40.59 15.87
CA TRP A 328 16.16 -40.53 15.34
C TRP A 328 15.65 -41.95 15.13
N LYS A 329 14.52 -42.27 15.75
CA LYS A 329 13.75 -43.49 15.48
C LYS A 329 12.49 -43.05 14.76
N ASP A 330 12.22 -43.62 13.60
CA ASP A 330 10.93 -43.46 12.93
C ASP A 330 9.81 -43.79 13.93
N GLY A 331 8.94 -42.81 14.16
CA GLY A 331 7.75 -42.92 15.02
C GLY A 331 6.54 -43.32 14.22
#